data_AF-A0A934F4V5-F1
#
_entry.id   AF-A0A934F4V5-F1
#
_cell.length_a   1.000
_cell.length_b   1.000
_cell.length_c   1.000
_cell.angle_alpha   90.00
_cell.angle_beta   90.00
_cell.angle_gamma   90.00
#
_symmetry.space_group_name_H-M   'P 1'
#
loop_
_entity.id
_entity.type
_entity.pdbx_description
1 polymer ?
#
loop_
_entity_poly.entity_id
_entity_poly.type
_entity_poly.pdbx_seq_one_letter_code
_entity_poly.pdbx_strand_id
1 'polypeptide(L)'
;MQLLLGFIFASIIAYIAFRAHSLNPSGAIAATLVGTIVFGLGGLQWAILLMVFFVTSSALSRAFKTRKQSLNEKFSKGHERDAGQVFGNGGLATAFVLVHALYPESIAGWVGFAAALAAVNADTWATELGVLNPTPPRLITDLKKRVEKGTSGGVSLFGTLASLTGAAVIALPASLLTDNWSLLPLITLAGLAGSLFDSFLGATVQAMYYCPADQKETEKHPLHTCGAQTVRIRGWKWLDNDWVNFACSAAAAAMALLSVLFH
;
A
#
# COMPACT_ATOMS: atom_id res chain seq x y z
N MET A 1 -4.68 1.99 30.17
CA MET A 1 -5.94 1.30 29.76
C MET A 1 -6.10 1.23 28.24
N GLN A 2 -5.92 2.34 27.51
CA GLN A 2 -6.07 2.36 26.04
C GLN A 2 -5.13 1.38 25.28
N LEU A 3 -3.86 1.27 25.68
CA LEU A 3 -2.94 0.28 25.07
C LEU A 3 -3.40 -1.17 25.25
N LEU A 4 -3.94 -1.53 26.42
CA LEU A 4 -4.48 -2.86 26.68
C LEU A 4 -5.73 -3.12 25.82
N LEU A 5 -6.64 -2.15 25.73
CA LEU A 5 -7.80 -2.24 24.84
C LEU A 5 -7.37 -2.35 23.38
N GLY A 6 -6.38 -1.57 22.95
CA GLY A 6 -5.79 -1.65 21.61
C GLY A 6 -5.21 -3.01 21.31
N PHE A 7 -4.47 -3.57 22.25
CA PHE A 7 -3.95 -4.93 22.12
C PHE A 7 -5.07 -5.97 21.98
N ILE A 8 -6.10 -5.90 22.81
CA ILE A 8 -7.24 -6.82 22.76
C ILE A 8 -7.97 -6.71 21.43
N PHE A 9 -8.36 -5.49 21.01
CA PHE A 9 -9.08 -5.28 19.76
C PHE A 9 -8.23 -5.64 18.54
N ALA A 10 -6.95 -5.23 18.51
CA ALA A 10 -6.04 -5.57 17.42
C ALA A 10 -5.81 -7.09 17.33
N SER A 11 -5.73 -7.80 18.47
CA SER A 11 -5.62 -9.26 18.51
C SER A 11 -6.87 -9.93 17.94
N ILE A 12 -8.07 -9.47 18.32
CA ILE A 12 -9.34 -10.00 17.81
C ILE A 12 -9.42 -9.79 16.29
N ILE A 13 -9.16 -8.58 15.80
CA ILE A 13 -9.21 -8.24 14.38
C ILE A 13 -8.17 -9.03 13.59
N ALA A 14 -6.92 -9.10 14.08
CA ALA A 14 -5.85 -9.86 13.44
C ALA A 14 -6.19 -11.36 13.38
N TYR A 15 -6.79 -11.92 14.44
CA TYR A 15 -7.25 -13.30 14.46
C TYR A 15 -8.37 -13.56 13.43
N ILE A 16 -9.39 -12.70 13.37
CA ILE A 16 -10.45 -12.80 12.35
C ILE A 16 -9.86 -12.71 10.94
N ALA A 17 -8.95 -11.77 10.71
CA ALA A 17 -8.28 -11.60 9.43
C ALA A 17 -7.42 -12.80 9.02
N PHE A 18 -6.72 -13.41 9.99
CA PHE A 18 -5.97 -14.65 9.80
C PHE A 18 -6.90 -15.81 9.44
N ARG A 19 -7.99 -16.01 10.20
CA ARG A 19 -8.99 -17.06 9.92
C ARG A 19 -9.69 -16.88 8.57
N ALA A 20 -9.76 -15.65 8.09
CA ALA A 20 -10.34 -15.33 6.80
C ALA A 20 -9.32 -15.34 5.64
N HIS A 21 -8.07 -15.80 5.86
CA HIS A 21 -7.00 -15.86 4.85
C HIS A 21 -6.67 -14.49 4.23
N SER A 22 -6.74 -13.41 5.03
CA SER A 22 -6.19 -12.09 4.64
C SER A 22 -4.76 -11.87 5.14
N LEU A 23 -4.39 -12.53 6.23
CA LEU A 23 -3.07 -12.45 6.85
C LEU A 23 -2.54 -13.86 7.05
N ASN A 24 -1.23 -14.03 6.89
CA ASN A 24 -0.54 -15.23 7.36
C ASN A 24 -0.15 -15.07 8.86
N PRO A 25 0.44 -16.08 9.53
CA PRO A 25 0.79 -15.96 10.95
C PRO A 25 1.70 -14.78 11.28
N SER A 26 2.72 -14.52 10.45
CA SER A 26 3.62 -13.37 10.63
C SER A 26 2.90 -12.04 10.45
N GLY A 27 2.00 -11.95 9.46
CA GLY A 27 1.17 -10.78 9.20
C GLY A 27 0.19 -10.52 10.32
N ALA A 28 -0.37 -11.57 10.94
CA ALA A 28 -1.26 -11.43 12.10
C ALA A 28 -0.53 -10.80 13.30
N ILE A 29 0.69 -11.28 13.61
CA ILE A 29 1.52 -10.72 14.69
C ILE A 29 1.86 -9.24 14.39
N ALA A 30 2.30 -8.95 13.17
CA ALA A 30 2.61 -7.59 12.75
C ALA A 30 1.37 -6.66 12.81
N ALA A 31 0.21 -7.16 12.38
CA ALA A 31 -1.05 -6.41 12.42
C ALA A 31 -1.52 -6.15 13.86
N THR A 32 -1.32 -7.12 14.78
CA THR A 32 -1.57 -6.90 16.20
C THR A 32 -0.67 -5.79 16.76
N LEU A 33 0.62 -5.80 16.44
CA LEU A 33 1.54 -4.75 16.88
C LEU A 33 1.15 -3.37 16.34
N VAL A 34 0.97 -3.26 15.02
CA VAL A 34 0.55 -2.02 14.34
C VAL A 34 -0.78 -1.51 14.91
N GLY A 35 -1.80 -2.37 15.00
CA GLY A 35 -3.11 -2.01 15.53
C GLY A 35 -3.07 -1.59 17.00
N THR A 36 -2.22 -2.23 17.81
CA THR A 36 -2.03 -1.86 19.22
C THR A 36 -1.46 -0.47 19.35
N ILE A 37 -0.43 -0.13 18.55
CA ILE A 37 0.19 1.20 18.58
C ILE A 37 -0.79 2.25 18.06
N VAL A 38 -1.42 2.01 16.91
CA VAL A 38 -2.33 2.96 16.26
C VAL A 38 -3.53 3.27 17.15
N PHE A 39 -4.22 2.26 17.68
CA PHE A 39 -5.36 2.50 18.56
C PHE A 39 -4.93 2.92 19.96
N GLY A 40 -3.87 2.32 20.50
CA GLY A 40 -3.46 2.52 21.88
C GLY A 40 -2.81 3.86 22.16
N LEU A 41 -2.13 4.45 21.17
CA LEU A 41 -1.51 5.78 21.28
C LEU A 41 -2.28 6.86 20.50
N GLY A 42 -2.86 6.54 19.35
CA GLY A 42 -3.64 7.51 18.56
C GLY A 42 -5.11 7.59 18.98
N GLY A 43 -5.71 6.46 19.39
CA GLY A 43 -7.12 6.38 19.74
C GLY A 43 -8.02 5.94 18.58
N LEU A 44 -9.34 6.09 18.78
CA LEU A 44 -10.36 5.51 17.91
C LEU A 44 -10.30 6.07 16.47
N GLN A 45 -10.08 7.38 16.31
CA GLN A 45 -10.08 8.04 14.99
C GLN A 45 -8.99 7.46 14.05
N TRP A 46 -7.81 7.20 14.60
CA TRP A 46 -6.67 6.63 13.88
C TRP A 46 -6.92 5.17 13.50
N ALA A 47 -7.51 4.40 14.42
CA ALA A 47 -7.90 3.03 14.16
C ALA A 47 -9.01 2.93 13.10
N ILE A 48 -9.96 3.87 13.05
CA ILE A 48 -10.99 3.91 11.99
C ILE A 48 -10.32 3.99 10.63
N LEU A 49 -9.37 4.92 10.43
CA LEU A 49 -8.64 5.06 9.15
C LEU A 49 -7.85 3.80 8.79
N LEU A 50 -7.11 3.22 9.74
CA LEU A 50 -6.39 1.96 9.54
C LEU A 50 -7.35 0.84 9.13
N MET A 51 -8.52 0.77 9.76
CA MET A 51 -9.56 -0.22 9.45
C MET A 51 -10.20 0.02 8.09
N VAL A 52 -10.45 1.27 7.69
CA VAL A 52 -10.95 1.60 6.34
C VAL A 52 -9.94 1.11 5.29
N PHE A 53 -8.65 1.41 5.45
CA PHE A 53 -7.60 0.86 4.58
C PHE A 53 -7.64 -0.66 4.56
N PHE A 54 -7.54 -1.30 5.72
CA PHE A 54 -7.42 -2.74 5.83
C PHE A 54 -8.62 -3.47 5.23
N VAL A 55 -9.84 -3.05 5.56
CA VAL A 55 -11.09 -3.68 5.10
C VAL A 55 -11.25 -3.49 3.60
N THR A 56 -11.12 -2.26 3.10
CA THR A 56 -11.38 -1.96 1.68
C THR A 56 -10.35 -2.61 0.77
N SER A 57 -9.06 -2.49 1.09
CA SER A 57 -8.00 -3.17 0.35
C SER A 57 -8.12 -4.70 0.42
N SER A 58 -8.46 -5.28 1.59
CA SER A 58 -8.65 -6.74 1.69
C SER A 58 -9.86 -7.24 0.90
N ALA A 59 -10.98 -6.52 0.97
CA ALA A 59 -12.19 -6.86 0.24
C ALA A 59 -11.93 -6.83 -1.28
N LEU A 60 -11.20 -5.82 -1.74
CA LEU A 60 -10.86 -5.66 -3.15
C LEU A 60 -9.95 -6.80 -3.63
N SER A 61 -8.85 -7.08 -2.92
CA SER A 61 -7.95 -8.21 -3.29
C SER A 61 -8.67 -9.55 -3.29
N ARG A 62 -9.63 -9.78 -2.38
CA ARG A 62 -10.45 -11.00 -2.39
C ARG A 62 -11.40 -11.06 -3.58
N ALA A 63 -12.10 -9.96 -3.87
CA ALA A 63 -13.06 -9.90 -4.98
C ALA A 63 -12.40 -10.16 -6.35
N PHE A 64 -11.12 -9.77 -6.50
CA PHE A 64 -10.39 -9.90 -7.77
C PHE A 64 -9.35 -11.03 -7.79
N LYS A 65 -9.30 -11.87 -6.74
CA LYS A 65 -8.35 -12.98 -6.60
C LYS A 65 -8.29 -13.89 -7.83
N THR A 66 -9.44 -14.35 -8.33
CA THR A 66 -9.52 -15.27 -9.49
C THR A 66 -9.00 -14.61 -10.77
N ARG A 67 -9.24 -13.31 -10.95
CA ARG A 67 -8.79 -12.58 -12.15
C ARG A 67 -7.29 -12.30 -12.15
N LYS A 68 -6.65 -12.30 -10.97
CA LYS A 68 -5.20 -12.16 -10.81
C LYS A 68 -4.44 -13.50 -10.81
N GLN A 69 -5.12 -14.65 -10.83
CA GLN A 69 -4.42 -15.95 -10.76
C GLN A 69 -3.37 -16.14 -11.86
N SER A 70 -3.65 -15.67 -13.08
CA SER A 70 -2.70 -15.72 -14.20
C SER A 70 -1.50 -14.77 -14.05
N LEU A 71 -1.52 -13.86 -13.08
CA LEU A 71 -0.45 -12.90 -12.78
C LEU A 71 0.36 -13.28 -11.55
N ASN A 72 -0.03 -14.32 -10.81
CA ASN A 72 0.67 -14.78 -9.60
C ASN A 72 2.15 -15.18 -9.84
N GLU A 73 2.50 -15.50 -11.08
CA GLU A 73 3.88 -15.81 -11.48
C GLU A 73 4.78 -14.57 -11.52
N LYS A 74 4.20 -13.36 -11.59
CA LYS A 74 4.93 -12.10 -11.65
C LYS A 74 5.25 -11.53 -10.27
N PHE A 75 4.42 -11.77 -9.28
CA PHE A 75 4.55 -11.18 -7.93
C PHE A 75 5.31 -12.10 -6.97
N SER A 76 6.20 -11.53 -6.16
CA SER A 76 7.00 -12.29 -5.18
C SER A 76 6.18 -12.89 -4.03
N LYS A 77 5.07 -12.25 -3.69
CA LYS A 77 4.26 -12.58 -2.51
C LYS A 77 2.90 -13.19 -2.86
N GLY A 78 2.39 -13.99 -1.91
CA GLY A 78 1.07 -14.60 -1.99
C GLY A 78 -0.07 -13.60 -1.75
N HIS A 79 -1.30 -14.13 -1.75
CA HIS A 79 -2.52 -13.34 -1.49
C HIS A 79 -2.72 -12.99 -0.01
N GLU A 80 -2.11 -13.77 0.89
CA GLU A 80 -2.13 -13.50 2.33
C GLU A 80 -1.01 -12.54 2.69
N ARG A 81 -1.34 -11.45 3.40
CA ARG A 81 -0.35 -10.45 3.78
C ARG A 81 0.59 -10.98 4.86
N ASP A 82 1.88 -10.85 4.63
CA ASP A 82 2.93 -11.19 5.59
C ASP A 82 3.36 -9.98 6.43
N ALA A 83 4.25 -10.20 7.41
CA ALA A 83 4.77 -9.12 8.24
C ALA A 83 5.45 -8.00 7.41
N GLY A 84 6.17 -8.36 6.35
CA GLY A 84 6.84 -7.40 5.46
C GLY A 84 5.84 -6.47 4.78
N GLN A 85 4.73 -7.00 4.26
CA GLN A 85 3.67 -6.19 3.67
C GLN A 85 2.93 -5.34 4.70
N VAL A 86 2.73 -5.85 5.91
CA VAL A 86 2.10 -5.08 7.00
C VAL A 86 2.98 -3.89 7.41
N PHE A 87 4.29 -4.09 7.55
CA PHE A 87 5.21 -3.01 7.89
C PHE A 87 5.50 -2.08 6.70
N GLY A 88 5.61 -2.62 5.48
CA GLY A 88 5.79 -1.82 4.26
C GLY A 88 4.61 -0.88 4.02
N ASN A 89 3.38 -1.36 4.22
CA ASN A 89 2.18 -0.56 3.97
C ASN A 89 1.73 0.26 5.20
N GLY A 90 1.97 -0.22 6.41
CA GLY A 90 1.44 0.38 7.65
C GLY A 90 2.49 0.95 8.60
N GLY A 91 3.78 0.65 8.39
CA GLY A 91 4.85 1.04 9.30
C GLY A 91 5.07 2.54 9.37
N LEU A 92 5.12 3.22 8.23
CA LEU A 92 5.27 4.68 8.21
C LEU A 92 4.06 5.39 8.82
N ALA A 93 2.85 4.94 8.50
CA ALA A 93 1.64 5.43 9.15
C ALA A 93 1.74 5.27 10.68
N THR A 94 2.13 4.08 11.15
CA THR A 94 2.34 3.83 12.58
C THR A 94 3.38 4.79 13.19
N ALA A 95 4.45 5.12 12.47
CA ALA A 95 5.42 6.11 12.93
C ALA A 95 4.81 7.52 13.12
N PHE A 96 3.86 7.93 12.27
CA PHE A 96 3.15 9.20 12.45
C PHE A 96 2.23 9.24 13.67
N VAL A 97 1.76 8.07 14.15
CA VAL A 97 1.08 7.99 15.46
C VAL A 97 2.06 8.30 16.60
N LEU A 98 3.31 7.85 16.49
CA LEU A 98 4.35 8.19 17.46
C LEU A 98 4.69 9.68 17.42
N VAL A 99 4.74 10.28 16.22
CA VAL A 99 4.89 11.73 16.07
C VAL A 99 3.75 12.48 16.78
N HIS A 100 2.50 12.02 16.62
CA HIS A 100 1.37 12.60 17.34
C HIS A 100 1.48 12.42 18.86
N ALA A 101 1.94 11.26 19.34
CA ALA A 101 2.14 11.05 20.77
C ALA A 101 3.19 11.99 21.39
N LEU A 102 4.19 12.42 20.59
CA LEU A 102 5.20 13.40 21.00
C LEU A 102 4.73 14.86 20.84
N TYR A 103 3.90 15.13 19.83
CA TYR A 103 3.42 16.46 19.46
C TYR A 103 1.90 16.45 19.23
N PRO A 104 1.08 16.29 20.29
CA PRO A 104 -0.36 16.07 20.17
C PRO A 104 -1.10 17.26 19.55
N GLU A 105 -0.61 18.48 19.76
CA GLU A 105 -1.17 19.72 19.21
C GLU A 105 -0.88 19.90 17.71
N SER A 106 0.04 19.10 17.14
CA SER A 106 0.41 19.22 15.74
C SER A 106 -0.46 18.33 14.86
N ILE A 107 -1.06 18.93 13.83
CA ILE A 107 -1.81 18.20 12.80
C ILE A 107 -0.91 17.31 11.93
N ALA A 108 0.41 17.50 11.98
CA ALA A 108 1.38 16.78 11.15
C ALA A 108 1.29 15.27 11.33
N GLY A 109 1.08 14.78 12.56
CA GLY A 109 0.88 13.35 12.80
C GLY A 109 -0.33 12.82 12.02
N TRP A 110 -1.47 13.51 12.09
CA TRP A 110 -2.70 13.08 11.42
C TRP A 110 -2.58 13.13 9.89
N VAL A 111 -2.04 14.24 9.36
CA VAL A 111 -1.85 14.44 7.93
C VAL A 111 -0.88 13.42 7.35
N GLY A 112 0.27 13.20 8.01
CA GLY A 112 1.25 12.21 7.58
C GLY A 112 0.70 10.79 7.61
N PHE A 113 -0.05 10.44 8.66
CA PHE A 113 -0.72 9.14 8.79
C PHE A 113 -1.74 8.90 7.68
N ALA A 114 -2.65 9.85 7.48
CA ALA A 114 -3.70 9.70 6.48
C ALA A 114 -3.16 9.71 5.05
N ALA A 115 -2.15 10.54 4.75
CA ALA A 115 -1.49 10.56 3.44
C ALA A 115 -0.70 9.27 3.15
N ALA A 116 0.02 8.73 4.15
CA ALA A 116 0.70 7.45 4.02
C ALA A 116 -0.28 6.31 3.73
N LEU A 117 -1.40 6.23 4.47
CA LEU A 117 -2.45 5.24 4.23
C LEU A 117 -3.15 5.44 2.89
N ALA A 118 -3.37 6.69 2.47
CA ALA A 118 -3.99 6.99 1.18
C ALA A 118 -3.14 6.51 0.01
N ALA A 119 -1.81 6.65 0.08
CA ALA A 119 -0.90 6.17 -0.96
C ALA A 119 -0.93 4.65 -1.12
N VAL A 120 -0.81 3.92 -0.01
CA VAL A 120 -0.81 2.45 -0.06
C VAL A 120 -2.18 1.88 -0.43
N ASN A 121 -3.28 2.55 -0.04
CA ASN A 121 -4.62 2.17 -0.47
C ASN A 121 -4.83 2.47 -1.97
N ALA A 122 -4.36 3.62 -2.44
CA ALA A 122 -4.42 4.01 -3.85
C ALA A 122 -3.66 3.02 -4.72
N ASP A 123 -2.43 2.66 -4.37
CA ASP A 123 -1.63 1.67 -5.10
C ASP A 123 -2.30 0.29 -5.12
N THR A 124 -2.78 -0.18 -3.98
CA THR A 124 -3.51 -1.45 -3.91
C THR A 124 -4.72 -1.44 -4.85
N TRP A 125 -5.51 -0.38 -4.83
CA TRP A 125 -6.66 -0.23 -5.72
C TRP A 125 -6.26 -0.15 -7.20
N ALA A 126 -5.17 0.56 -7.51
CA ALA A 126 -4.60 0.64 -8.85
C ALA A 126 -4.24 -0.74 -9.40
N THR A 127 -3.57 -1.54 -8.58
CA THR A 127 -3.07 -2.87 -8.97
C THR A 127 -4.21 -3.91 -9.02
N GLU A 128 -5.22 -3.81 -8.17
CA GLU A 128 -6.41 -4.67 -8.23
C GLU A 128 -7.33 -4.36 -9.42
N LEU A 129 -7.71 -3.09 -9.60
CA LEU A 129 -8.69 -2.70 -10.62
C LEU A 129 -8.04 -2.40 -11.98
N GLY A 130 -6.76 -2.03 -12.02
CA GLY A 130 -6.03 -1.75 -13.26
C GLY A 130 -5.89 -2.97 -14.16
N VAL A 131 -5.89 -4.19 -13.59
CA VAL A 131 -5.95 -5.46 -14.35
C VAL A 131 -7.21 -5.57 -15.21
N LEU A 132 -8.28 -4.90 -14.84
CA LEU A 132 -9.54 -4.89 -15.58
C LEU A 132 -9.52 -3.96 -16.80
N ASN A 133 -8.47 -3.13 -16.96
CA ASN A 133 -8.38 -2.20 -18.06
C ASN A 133 -8.50 -2.95 -19.41
N PRO A 134 -9.36 -2.50 -20.34
CA PRO A 134 -9.57 -3.19 -21.62
C PRO A 134 -8.32 -3.19 -22.50
N THR A 135 -7.52 -2.14 -22.38
CA THR A 135 -6.29 -1.95 -23.15
C THR A 135 -5.05 -2.32 -22.33
N PRO A 136 -3.94 -2.71 -22.97
CA PRO A 136 -2.68 -2.91 -22.26
C PRO A 136 -2.23 -1.63 -21.54
N PRO A 137 -1.73 -1.73 -20.29
CA PRO A 137 -1.13 -0.59 -19.60
C PRO A 137 0.08 -0.04 -20.38
N ARG A 138 0.47 1.19 -20.06
CA ARG A 138 1.63 1.87 -20.63
C ARG A 138 2.69 2.06 -19.56
N LEU A 139 3.96 2.03 -19.92
CA LEU A 139 5.04 2.24 -18.96
C LEU A 139 5.04 3.72 -18.53
N ILE A 140 5.11 4.00 -17.22
CA ILE A 140 5.07 5.39 -16.73
C ILE A 140 6.24 6.25 -17.21
N THR A 141 7.41 5.65 -17.47
CA THR A 141 8.59 6.32 -18.02
C THR A 141 8.56 6.48 -19.54
N ASP A 142 7.70 5.73 -20.24
CA ASP A 142 7.49 5.83 -21.69
C ASP A 142 6.03 5.49 -22.02
N LEU A 143 5.18 6.53 -22.05
CA LEU A 143 3.73 6.39 -22.30
C LEU A 143 3.39 5.93 -23.72
N LYS A 144 4.37 5.79 -24.62
CA LYS A 144 4.16 5.17 -25.95
C LYS A 144 4.33 3.65 -25.88
N LYS A 145 5.13 3.15 -24.94
CA LYS A 145 5.40 1.72 -24.77
C LYS A 145 4.25 1.03 -24.03
N ARG A 146 3.58 0.11 -24.72
CA ARG A 146 2.59 -0.81 -24.11
C ARG A 146 3.32 -1.95 -23.41
N VAL A 147 2.84 -2.31 -22.23
CA VAL A 147 3.40 -3.40 -21.42
C VAL A 147 2.29 -4.37 -21.01
N GLU A 148 2.67 -5.57 -20.60
CA GLU A 148 1.72 -6.56 -20.15
C GLU A 148 1.05 -6.14 -18.83
N LYS A 149 -0.15 -6.66 -18.57
CA LYS A 149 -0.80 -6.50 -17.27
C LYS A 149 0.08 -7.10 -16.16
N GLY A 150 0.13 -6.41 -15.03
CA GLY A 150 1.00 -6.78 -13.89
C GLY A 150 2.48 -6.47 -14.10
N THR A 151 2.86 -5.72 -15.13
CA THR A 151 4.24 -5.22 -15.26
C THR A 151 4.46 -4.09 -14.25
N SER A 152 5.50 -4.20 -13.43
CA SER A 152 5.90 -3.13 -12.49
C SER A 152 6.17 -1.82 -13.24
N GLY A 153 5.49 -0.75 -12.82
CA GLY A 153 5.49 0.56 -13.47
C GLY A 153 4.51 0.76 -14.65
N GLY A 154 3.62 -0.21 -14.89
CA GLY A 154 2.55 -0.10 -15.86
C GLY A 154 1.35 0.71 -15.34
N VAL A 155 1.06 1.85 -15.97
CA VAL A 155 -0.10 2.70 -15.66
C VAL A 155 -1.21 2.54 -16.69
N SER A 156 -2.46 2.60 -16.23
CA SER A 156 -3.66 2.52 -17.08
C SER A 156 -4.74 3.47 -16.58
N LEU A 157 -5.68 3.84 -17.44
CA LEU A 157 -6.78 4.73 -17.06
C LEU A 157 -7.58 4.18 -15.87
N PHE A 158 -7.94 2.90 -15.90
CA PHE A 158 -8.67 2.27 -14.80
C PHE A 158 -7.83 2.21 -13.52
N GLY A 159 -6.53 1.94 -13.64
CA GLY A 159 -5.61 1.97 -12.50
C GLY A 159 -5.46 3.36 -11.87
N THR A 160 -5.39 4.41 -12.69
CA THR A 160 -5.30 5.80 -12.21
C THR A 160 -6.60 6.26 -11.55
N LEU A 161 -7.76 5.94 -12.14
CA LEU A 161 -9.06 6.24 -11.52
C LEU A 161 -9.25 5.44 -10.21
N ALA A 162 -8.82 4.18 -10.19
CA ALA A 162 -8.81 3.35 -8.99
C ALA A 162 -7.87 3.93 -7.91
N SER A 163 -6.70 4.46 -8.29
CA SER A 163 -5.80 5.16 -7.37
C SER A 163 -6.46 6.38 -6.74
N LEU A 164 -7.08 7.23 -7.57
CA LEU A 164 -7.75 8.45 -7.13
C LEU A 164 -8.89 8.14 -6.14
N THR A 165 -9.74 7.17 -6.50
CA THR A 165 -10.86 6.73 -5.65
C THR A 165 -10.38 6.02 -4.39
N GLY A 166 -9.36 5.18 -4.47
CA GLY A 166 -8.75 4.52 -3.32
C GLY A 166 -8.13 5.53 -2.33
N ALA A 167 -7.47 6.58 -2.83
CA ALA A 167 -6.99 7.67 -1.98
C ALA A 167 -8.15 8.44 -1.33
N ALA A 168 -9.20 8.76 -2.09
CA ALA A 168 -10.38 9.47 -1.60
C ALA A 168 -11.13 8.71 -0.50
N VAL A 169 -11.17 7.38 -0.57
CA VAL A 169 -11.75 6.51 0.47
C VAL A 169 -11.06 6.66 1.83
N ILE A 170 -9.77 7.02 1.84
CA ILE A 170 -9.02 7.34 3.07
C ILE A 170 -9.19 8.82 3.43
N ALA A 171 -9.09 9.71 2.44
CA ALA A 171 -9.17 11.16 2.66
C ALA A 171 -10.53 11.62 3.22
N LEU A 172 -11.64 10.97 2.82
CA LEU A 172 -12.98 11.31 3.27
C LEU A 172 -13.17 11.15 4.80
N PRO A 173 -12.96 9.95 5.39
CA PRO A 173 -13.02 9.81 6.84
C PRO A 173 -11.95 10.64 7.56
N ALA A 174 -10.76 10.83 6.97
CA ALA A 174 -9.73 11.68 7.57
C ALA A 174 -10.19 13.14 7.74
N SER A 175 -10.93 13.66 6.75
CA SER A 175 -11.50 15.01 6.75
C SER A 175 -12.70 15.11 7.69
N LEU A 176 -13.60 14.12 7.64
CA LEU A 176 -14.79 14.07 8.51
C LEU A 176 -14.44 13.99 10.00
N LEU A 177 -13.46 13.17 10.37
CA LEU A 177 -13.07 12.97 11.77
C LEU A 177 -12.40 14.20 12.40
N THR A 178 -11.92 15.13 11.58
CA THR A 178 -11.28 16.39 12.02
C THR A 178 -12.10 17.63 11.70
N ASP A 179 -13.25 17.46 11.04
CA ASP A 179 -14.05 18.54 10.44
C ASP A 179 -13.24 19.51 9.55
N ASN A 180 -12.13 19.03 8.98
CA ASN A 180 -11.24 19.82 8.14
C ASN A 180 -11.31 19.34 6.69
N TRP A 181 -12.22 19.96 5.93
CA TRP A 181 -12.47 19.62 4.53
C TRP A 181 -11.33 19.98 3.57
N SER A 182 -10.35 20.78 3.99
CA SER A 182 -9.15 21.04 3.18
C SER A 182 -8.27 19.79 3.05
N LEU A 183 -8.40 18.83 3.98
CA LEU A 183 -7.68 17.56 3.95
C LEU A 183 -8.16 16.63 2.83
N LEU A 184 -9.41 16.75 2.38
CA LEU A 184 -9.98 15.85 1.37
C LEU A 184 -9.19 15.93 0.05
N PRO A 185 -9.08 17.10 -0.61
CA PRO A 185 -8.28 17.21 -1.83
C PRO A 185 -6.80 16.96 -1.56
N LEU A 186 -6.26 17.42 -0.42
CA LEU A 186 -4.86 17.27 -0.08
C LEU A 186 -4.43 15.79 0.01
N ILE A 187 -5.11 15.00 0.84
CA ILE A 187 -4.79 13.58 1.07
C ILE A 187 -5.10 12.76 -0.18
N THR A 188 -6.18 13.09 -0.92
CA THR A 188 -6.52 12.40 -2.16
C THR A 188 -5.42 12.58 -3.22
N LEU A 189 -4.95 13.81 -3.42
CA LEU A 189 -3.89 14.11 -4.38
C LEU A 189 -2.54 13.54 -3.91
N ALA A 190 -2.26 13.57 -2.60
CA ALA A 190 -1.06 12.95 -2.03
C ALA A 190 -1.05 11.43 -2.25
N GLY A 191 -2.17 10.76 -2.00
CA GLY A 191 -2.29 9.33 -2.24
C GLY A 191 -2.14 8.95 -3.71
N LEU A 192 -2.75 9.72 -4.62
CA LEU A 192 -2.56 9.54 -6.06
C LEU A 192 -1.10 9.74 -6.47
N ALA A 193 -0.46 10.82 -6.00
CA ALA A 193 0.95 11.10 -6.29
C ALA A 193 1.87 9.99 -5.76
N GLY A 194 1.60 9.48 -4.55
CA GLY A 194 2.28 8.32 -3.98
C GLY A 194 2.17 7.08 -4.89
N SER A 195 0.96 6.71 -5.32
CA SER A 195 0.73 5.58 -6.25
C SER A 195 1.44 5.77 -7.60
N LEU A 196 1.48 6.98 -8.15
CA LEU A 196 2.24 7.26 -9.37
C LEU A 196 3.76 7.18 -9.14
N PHE A 197 4.23 7.60 -7.97
CA PHE A 197 5.63 7.48 -7.59
C PHE A 197 6.05 6.02 -7.40
N ASP A 198 5.17 5.18 -6.85
CA ASP A 198 5.32 3.73 -6.79
C ASP A 198 5.59 3.15 -8.19
N SER A 199 4.68 3.43 -9.13
CA SER A 199 4.84 3.03 -10.53
C SER A 199 6.15 3.54 -11.15
N PHE A 200 6.58 4.76 -10.81
CA PHE A 200 7.85 5.31 -11.29
C PHE A 200 9.07 4.56 -10.73
N LEU A 201 9.09 4.26 -9.43
CA LEU A 201 10.14 3.46 -8.81
C LEU A 201 10.15 2.03 -9.37
N GLY A 202 8.97 1.46 -9.56
CA GLY A 202 8.76 0.17 -10.22
C GLY A 202 9.32 0.11 -11.64
N ALA A 203 9.17 1.18 -12.43
CA ALA A 203 9.71 1.30 -13.78
C ALA A 203 11.23 1.56 -13.83
N THR A 204 11.86 2.02 -12.75
CA THR A 204 13.25 2.53 -12.78
C THR A 204 14.21 1.73 -11.91
N VAL A 205 13.94 1.63 -10.61
CA VAL A 205 14.92 1.19 -9.60
C VAL A 205 14.52 -0.09 -8.86
N GLN A 206 13.26 -0.50 -8.92
CA GLN A 206 12.78 -1.75 -8.28
C GLN A 206 13.50 -2.97 -8.87
N ALA A 207 13.88 -3.90 -7.99
CA ALA A 207 14.47 -5.17 -8.37
C ALA A 207 13.50 -5.98 -9.24
N MET A 208 13.91 -6.26 -10.49
CA MET A 208 13.18 -7.15 -11.37
C MET A 208 14.10 -8.27 -11.86
N TYR A 209 13.53 -9.45 -11.96
CA TYR A 209 14.19 -10.66 -12.37
C TYR A 209 13.52 -11.26 -13.61
N TYR A 210 14.23 -12.16 -14.27
CA TYR A 210 13.77 -12.87 -15.44
C TYR A 210 13.92 -14.37 -15.21
N CYS A 211 12.86 -15.12 -15.52
CA CYS A 211 12.89 -16.57 -15.52
C CYS A 211 13.26 -17.06 -16.94
N PRO A 212 14.43 -17.69 -17.15
CA PRO A 212 14.82 -18.17 -18.46
C PRO A 212 13.98 -19.36 -18.95
N ALA A 213 13.38 -20.14 -18.03
CA ALA A 213 12.53 -21.28 -18.37
C ALA A 213 11.15 -20.83 -18.90
N ASP A 214 10.50 -19.90 -18.19
CA ASP A 214 9.17 -19.41 -18.57
C ASP A 214 9.19 -18.18 -19.48
N GLN A 215 10.38 -17.64 -19.74
CA GLN A 215 10.63 -16.44 -20.54
C GLN A 215 9.87 -15.19 -20.08
N LYS A 216 9.73 -15.01 -18.76
CA LYS A 216 8.92 -13.93 -18.16
C LYS A 216 9.71 -13.10 -17.16
N GLU A 217 9.38 -11.81 -17.12
CA GLU A 217 9.78 -10.92 -16.02
C GLU A 217 8.97 -11.23 -14.75
N THR A 218 9.63 -11.17 -13.60
CA THR A 218 9.06 -11.50 -12.29
C THR A 218 9.79 -10.76 -11.18
N GLU A 219 9.10 -10.53 -10.07
CA GLU A 219 9.68 -10.07 -8.81
C GLU A 219 10.20 -11.23 -7.95
N LYS A 220 9.89 -12.49 -8.32
CA LYS A 220 10.29 -13.68 -7.57
C LYS A 220 11.80 -13.92 -7.65
N HIS A 221 12.42 -14.11 -6.49
CA HIS A 221 13.83 -14.46 -6.34
C HIS A 221 14.04 -15.24 -5.03
N PRO A 222 14.98 -16.21 -4.97
CA PRO A 222 15.88 -16.65 -6.04
C PRO A 222 15.26 -17.62 -7.06
N LEU A 223 14.09 -18.19 -6.74
CA LEU A 223 13.41 -19.17 -7.58
C LEU A 223 12.09 -18.61 -8.10
N HIS A 224 11.77 -18.95 -9.35
CA HIS A 224 10.46 -18.69 -9.93
C HIS A 224 9.45 -19.79 -9.58
N THR A 225 8.19 -19.62 -9.96
CA THR A 225 7.11 -20.58 -9.66
C THR A 225 7.35 -21.94 -10.31
N CYS A 226 8.03 -22.00 -11.46
CA CYS A 226 8.43 -23.24 -12.12
C CYS A 226 9.64 -23.94 -11.45
N GLY A 227 10.26 -23.34 -10.43
CA GLY A 227 11.44 -23.86 -9.75
C GLY A 227 12.78 -23.47 -10.40
N ALA A 228 12.77 -22.77 -11.55
CA ALA A 228 14.00 -22.27 -12.17
C ALA A 228 14.59 -21.08 -11.40
N GLN A 229 15.92 -20.94 -11.44
CA GLN A 229 16.62 -19.77 -10.88
C GLN A 229 16.32 -18.52 -11.71
N THR A 230 16.01 -17.41 -11.02
CA THR A 230 15.77 -16.13 -11.68
C THR A 230 17.03 -15.30 -11.77
N VAL A 231 17.17 -14.58 -12.90
CA VAL A 231 18.32 -13.71 -13.17
C VAL A 231 17.87 -12.26 -13.05
N ARG A 232 18.56 -11.46 -12.24
CA ARG A 232 18.23 -10.04 -12.10
C ARG A 232 18.50 -9.30 -13.42
N ILE A 233 17.51 -8.57 -13.91
CA ILE A 233 17.59 -7.79 -15.15
C ILE A 233 17.70 -6.28 -14.91
N ARG A 234 17.11 -5.76 -13.83
CA ARG A 234 17.19 -4.34 -13.45
C ARG A 234 16.98 -4.12 -11.95
N GLY A 235 17.25 -2.89 -11.52
CA GLY A 235 17.03 -2.41 -10.16
C GLY A 235 18.07 -2.85 -9.12
N TRP A 236 17.94 -2.29 -7.93
CA TRP A 236 18.82 -2.58 -6.80
C TRP A 236 18.39 -3.84 -6.08
N LYS A 237 19.33 -4.74 -5.76
CA LYS A 237 19.03 -6.07 -5.19
C LYS A 237 18.14 -6.04 -3.94
N TRP A 238 18.25 -4.98 -3.15
CA TRP A 238 17.54 -4.82 -1.88
C TRP A 238 16.19 -4.08 -2.02
N LEU A 239 15.93 -3.43 -3.16
CA LEU A 239 14.73 -2.62 -3.36
C LEU A 239 13.62 -3.49 -3.97
N ASP A 240 12.93 -4.21 -3.11
CA ASP A 240 11.74 -4.98 -3.44
C ASP A 240 10.45 -4.15 -3.35
N ASN A 241 9.30 -4.78 -3.59
CA ASN A 241 8.01 -4.12 -3.58
C ASN A 241 7.63 -3.54 -2.19
N ASP A 242 8.04 -4.16 -1.08
CA ASP A 242 7.71 -3.63 0.24
C ASP A 242 8.43 -2.29 0.49
N TRP A 243 9.69 -2.19 0.04
CA TRP A 243 10.45 -0.95 0.13
C TRP A 243 9.92 0.14 -0.82
N VAL A 244 9.45 -0.24 -2.01
CA VAL A 244 8.80 0.69 -2.93
C VAL A 244 7.50 1.23 -2.30
N ASN A 245 6.67 0.37 -1.72
CA ASN A 245 5.46 0.77 -0.98
C ASN A 245 5.80 1.71 0.18
N PHE A 246 6.87 1.41 0.94
CA PHE A 246 7.32 2.30 2.01
C PHE A 246 7.72 3.67 1.46
N ALA A 247 8.52 3.71 0.40
CA ALA A 247 8.96 4.96 -0.24
C ALA A 247 7.78 5.77 -0.82
N CYS A 248 6.77 5.11 -1.38
CA CYS A 248 5.60 5.77 -1.92
C CYS A 248 4.71 6.38 -0.82
N SER A 249 4.56 5.67 0.30
CA SER A 249 3.91 6.22 1.50
C SER A 249 4.65 7.43 2.08
N ALA A 250 5.99 7.40 2.05
CA ALA A 250 6.84 8.52 2.48
C ALA A 250 6.73 9.74 1.56
N ALA A 251 6.72 9.52 0.25
CA ALA A 251 6.53 10.59 -0.73
C ALA A 251 5.18 11.30 -0.55
N ALA A 252 4.09 10.54 -0.37
CA ALA A 252 2.76 11.10 -0.13
C ALA A 252 2.68 11.88 1.19
N ALA A 253 3.24 11.32 2.27
CA ALA A 253 3.27 12.01 3.55
C ALA A 253 4.10 13.31 3.47
N ALA A 254 5.28 13.28 2.84
CA ALA A 254 6.09 14.47 2.65
C ALA A 254 5.35 15.54 1.84
N MET A 255 4.71 15.16 0.73
CA MET A 255 3.93 16.09 -0.09
C MET A 255 2.81 16.75 0.72
N ALA A 256 2.04 15.96 1.47
CA ALA A 256 0.94 16.48 2.27
C ALA A 256 1.42 17.39 3.41
N LEU A 257 2.51 17.03 4.08
CA LEU A 257 3.09 17.82 5.16
C LEU A 257 3.67 19.15 4.68
N LEU A 258 4.37 19.15 3.54
CA LEU A 258 4.88 20.39 2.96
C LEU A 258 3.73 21.35 2.63
N SER A 259 2.62 20.86 2.08
CA SER A 259 1.45 21.70 1.82
C SER A 259 0.84 22.31 3.07
N VAL A 260 0.93 21.65 4.23
CA VAL A 260 0.41 22.17 5.51
C VAL A 260 1.41 23.13 6.18
N LEU A 261 2.70 23.00 5.89
CA LEU A 261 3.73 23.90 6.44
C LEU A 261 3.84 25.23 5.69
N PHE A 262 3.43 25.28 4.42
CA PHE A 262 3.53 26.46 3.56
C PHE A 262 2.18 27.20 3.35
N HIS A 263 1.14 26.83 4.10
CA HIS A 263 -0.17 27.49 4.14
C HIS A 263 -0.54 27.85 5.58
#